data_AF-A0A2V4XYV5-F1
#
_entry.id   AF-A0A2V4XYV5-F1
#
_cell.length_a   1.000
_cell.length_b   1.000
_cell.length_c   1.000
_cell.angle_alpha   90.00
_cell.angle_beta   90.00
_cell.angle_gamma   90.00
#
_symmetry.space_group_name_H-M   'P 1'
#
loop_
_entity.id
_entity.type
_entity.pdbx_description
1 polymer ?
#
loop_
_entity_poly.entity_id
_entity_poly.type
_entity_poly.pdbx_seq_one_letter_code
_entity_poly.pdbx_strand_id
1 'polypeptide(L)'
;MNPSASGWIKKLLKQVSETKYSETETTVFYDKLKQTGFIYGSNIKVVLDLVKPFALTEEERCKTNLLLTFYYIYNQENPKEEFINSLIRYYKSIDDHKRSFFLELFGNNKPDSLLEQIIHKRIHIEDNFISKSFSYFLINALLFVDVLGYHRFLKDESHIRDYVNTLESALETIVFFVIDNKSVKTEYDDNLIKLFEGSIRHKNSELPTYNKAVSFINTPLEKLYVIDLVCMASWTDKIIDTEERQFLIQLKKDLDLDGEVIAESVNDINLFYDEHKQDVAFLSSKNLAQSFYDNSSKVVTRLITRNSKRLIQELSESKEALYLLTQSTQRNLTDEEQKKIQAQLMDIFKSMPSLAIFMLPGGMLLLPLFVKFIPKLLPSAFDDNRIDDED
;
A
#
# COMPACT_ATOMS: atom_id res chain seq x y z
N MET A 1 11.19 11.90 -0.42
CA MET A 1 11.04 11.21 -1.73
C MET A 1 9.55 11.11 -2.04
N ASN A 2 9.12 11.11 -3.30
CA ASN A 2 7.70 10.93 -3.68
C ASN A 2 7.55 9.65 -4.52
N PRO A 3 7.09 8.51 -3.97
CA PRO A 3 6.86 7.26 -4.70
C PRO A 3 5.76 7.32 -5.78
N SER A 4 5.11 8.47 -5.93
CA SER A 4 4.12 8.74 -6.97
C SER A 4 4.71 9.55 -8.14
N ALA A 5 5.97 9.97 -8.07
CA ALA A 5 6.66 10.69 -9.14
C ALA A 5 7.72 9.80 -9.80
N SER A 6 8.03 10.04 -11.07
CA SER A 6 9.04 9.28 -11.80
C SER A 6 10.44 9.41 -11.19
N GLY A 7 11.23 8.34 -11.27
CA GLY A 7 12.60 8.29 -10.75
C GLY A 7 12.70 8.10 -9.23
N TRP A 8 11.60 7.73 -8.57
CA TRP A 8 11.58 7.49 -7.13
C TRP A 8 12.39 6.25 -6.75
N ILE A 9 12.42 5.21 -7.60
CA ILE A 9 13.20 3.98 -7.32
C ILE A 9 14.68 4.29 -7.24
N LYS A 10 15.22 5.01 -8.24
CA LYS A 10 16.63 5.41 -8.25
C LYS A 10 17.00 6.23 -7.02
N LYS A 11 16.12 7.16 -6.61
CA LYS A 11 16.33 7.98 -5.43
C LYS A 11 16.31 7.14 -4.15
N LEU A 12 15.39 6.18 -4.04
CA LEU A 12 15.31 5.28 -2.89
C LEU A 12 16.56 4.42 -2.78
N LEU A 13 16.93 3.71 -3.85
CA LEU A 13 18.06 2.78 -3.83
C LEU A 13 19.38 3.48 -3.47
N LYS A 14 19.57 4.72 -3.93
CA LYS A 14 20.73 5.53 -3.53
C LYS A 14 20.75 5.82 -2.03
N GLN A 15 19.60 6.12 -1.42
CA GLN A 15 19.50 6.38 0.02
C GLN A 15 19.70 5.10 0.85
N VAL A 16 19.20 3.97 0.37
CA VAL A 16 19.29 2.67 1.07
C VAL A 16 20.70 2.10 1.00
N SER A 17 21.42 2.28 -0.11
CA SER A 17 22.81 1.80 -0.26
C SER A 17 23.78 2.43 0.76
N GLU A 18 23.39 3.55 1.36
CA GLU A 18 24.18 4.25 2.39
C GLU A 18 23.92 3.68 3.80
N THR A 19 22.90 2.82 3.97
CA THR A 19 22.54 2.20 5.25
C THR A 19 22.95 0.72 5.32
N LYS A 20 23.52 0.27 6.45
CA LYS A 20 23.89 -1.14 6.74
C LYS A 20 22.71 -2.11 6.88
N TYR A 21 21.59 -1.81 6.25
CA TYR A 21 20.34 -2.51 6.44
C TYR A 21 20.36 -3.96 5.97
N SER A 22 21.21 -4.27 4.98
CA SER A 22 21.45 -5.62 4.48
C SER A 22 22.13 -6.58 5.46
N GLU A 23 22.67 -6.09 6.58
CA GLU A 23 23.30 -6.93 7.63
C GLU A 23 22.29 -7.46 8.67
N THR A 24 21.01 -7.08 8.58
CA THR A 24 19.96 -7.52 9.51
C THR A 24 19.61 -8.99 9.27
N GLU A 25 19.31 -9.75 10.32
CA GLU A 25 18.76 -11.11 10.21
C GLU A 25 17.35 -11.08 9.57
N THR A 26 17.05 -12.10 8.78
CA THR A 26 15.77 -12.20 8.03
C THR A 26 14.54 -12.23 8.92
N THR A 27 14.60 -12.89 10.07
CA THR A 27 13.53 -12.90 11.09
C THR A 27 13.29 -11.49 11.65
N VAL A 28 14.35 -10.82 12.08
CA VAL A 28 14.31 -9.44 12.59
C VAL A 28 13.78 -8.45 11.52
N PHE A 29 14.18 -8.63 10.26
CA PHE A 29 13.68 -7.82 9.16
C PHE A 29 12.18 -8.07 8.94
N TYR A 30 11.75 -9.33 8.98
CA TYR A 30 10.35 -9.71 8.85
C TYR A 30 9.49 -9.12 9.99
N ASP A 31 9.99 -9.12 11.23
CA ASP A 31 9.29 -8.50 12.36
C ASP A 31 9.12 -6.99 12.19
N LYS A 32 10.13 -6.31 11.63
CA LYS A 32 9.98 -4.89 11.26
C LYS A 32 8.90 -4.67 10.21
N LEU A 33 8.73 -5.59 9.24
CA LEU A 33 7.66 -5.51 8.26
C LEU A 33 6.26 -5.72 8.87
N LYS A 34 6.14 -6.57 9.90
CA LYS A 34 4.90 -6.71 10.69
C LYS A 34 4.55 -5.38 11.36
N GLN A 35 5.52 -4.77 12.04
CA GLN A 35 5.34 -3.48 12.73
C GLN A 35 4.98 -2.34 11.78
N THR A 36 5.40 -2.40 10.50
CA THR A 36 5.01 -1.40 9.51
C THR A 36 3.63 -1.63 8.92
N GLY A 37 3.00 -2.77 9.22
CA GLY A 37 1.73 -3.21 8.66
C GLY A 37 1.84 -3.69 7.21
N PHE A 38 3.04 -3.99 6.72
CA PHE A 38 3.21 -4.45 5.33
C PHE A 38 2.68 -5.88 5.18
N ILE A 39 3.01 -6.77 6.12
CA ILE A 39 2.53 -8.16 6.15
C ILE A 39 1.00 -8.21 6.23
N TYR A 40 0.40 -7.31 7.01
CA TYR A 40 -1.05 -7.24 7.17
C TYR A 40 -1.75 -6.46 6.06
N GLY A 41 -1.03 -5.77 5.16
CA GLY A 41 -1.61 -4.99 4.06
C GLY A 41 -2.00 -3.53 4.38
N SER A 42 -1.87 -3.08 5.63
CA SER A 42 -2.26 -1.73 6.11
C SER A 42 -1.17 -0.64 6.05
N ASN A 43 0.07 -1.00 5.72
CA ASN A 43 1.20 -0.09 5.42
C ASN A 43 1.16 1.28 6.13
N ILE A 44 1.35 1.30 7.45
CA ILE A 44 1.27 2.51 8.28
C ILE A 44 2.58 3.29 8.35
N LYS A 45 3.71 2.61 8.20
CA LYS A 45 5.08 3.14 8.31
C LYS A 45 5.96 2.55 7.20
N VAL A 46 7.16 3.09 7.04
CA VAL A 46 8.19 2.50 6.17
C VAL A 46 9.15 1.70 7.03
N VAL A 47 9.54 0.51 6.59
CA VAL A 47 10.43 -0.42 7.34
C VAL A 47 11.82 0.17 7.64
N LEU A 48 12.19 1.19 6.86
CA LEU A 48 13.36 2.01 7.06
C LEU A 48 12.93 3.44 7.36
N ASP A 49 13.52 4.03 8.41
CA ASP A 49 13.37 5.44 8.78
C ASP A 49 14.08 6.40 7.80
N LEU A 50 13.94 6.15 6.49
CA LEU A 50 14.72 6.81 5.43
C LEU A 50 14.10 8.13 4.92
N VAL A 51 13.03 8.64 5.54
CA VAL A 51 12.34 9.84 5.01
C VAL A 51 11.81 10.80 6.10
N LYS A 52 12.49 11.94 6.32
CA LYS A 52 11.91 13.19 6.89
C LYS A 52 11.17 14.00 5.79
N PRO A 53 10.34 15.03 6.10
CA PRO A 53 9.07 15.07 6.84
C PRO A 53 7.86 15.03 5.87
N PHE A 54 7.87 14.16 4.86
CA PHE A 54 6.71 14.03 3.98
C PHE A 54 5.83 12.90 4.48
N ALA A 55 4.60 13.22 4.88
CA ALA A 55 3.57 12.22 5.15
C ALA A 55 3.28 11.45 3.85
N LEU A 56 3.95 10.31 3.68
CA LEU A 56 3.68 9.37 2.60
C LEU A 56 2.23 8.91 2.71
N THR A 57 1.60 8.63 1.57
CA THR A 57 0.31 7.94 1.55
C THR A 57 0.51 6.46 1.95
N GLU A 58 -0.56 5.77 2.32
CA GLU A 58 -0.51 4.31 2.55
C GLU A 58 0.01 3.56 1.32
N GLU A 59 -0.48 3.94 0.14
CA GLU A 59 -0.01 3.43 -1.15
C GLU A 59 1.49 3.68 -1.37
N GLU A 60 1.99 4.87 -1.07
CA GLU A 60 3.41 5.20 -1.22
C GLU A 60 4.29 4.46 -0.21
N ARG A 61 3.78 4.22 1.01
CA ARG A 61 4.44 3.35 1.99
C ARG A 61 4.46 1.91 1.50
N CYS A 62 3.36 1.41 0.94
CA CYS A 62 3.28 0.09 0.33
C CYS A 62 4.32 -0.08 -0.80
N LYS A 63 4.37 0.85 -1.77
CA LYS A 63 5.38 0.88 -2.84
C LYS A 63 6.80 0.83 -2.27
N THR A 64 7.05 1.63 -1.24
CA THR A 64 8.37 1.74 -0.61
C THR A 64 8.73 0.44 0.12
N ASN A 65 7.85 -0.09 0.98
CA ASN A 65 8.07 -1.33 1.72
C ASN A 65 8.25 -2.53 0.80
N LEU A 66 7.44 -2.65 -0.26
CA LEU A 66 7.58 -3.70 -1.26
C LEU A 66 8.96 -3.66 -1.92
N LEU A 67 9.38 -2.50 -2.42
CA LEU A 67 10.68 -2.37 -3.09
C LEU A 67 11.84 -2.60 -2.12
N LEU A 68 11.77 -2.08 -0.90
CA LEU A 68 12.79 -2.31 0.13
C LEU A 68 12.89 -3.78 0.50
N THR A 69 11.78 -4.50 0.50
CA THR A 69 11.73 -5.94 0.79
C THR A 69 12.36 -6.74 -0.33
N PHE A 70 12.06 -6.43 -1.60
CA PHE A 70 12.76 -7.03 -2.73
C PHE A 70 14.26 -6.75 -2.67
N TYR A 71 14.65 -5.52 -2.36
CA TYR A 71 16.06 -5.14 -2.28
C TYR A 71 16.77 -5.85 -1.12
N TYR A 72 16.10 -6.04 0.01
CA TYR A 72 16.60 -6.84 1.13
C TYR A 72 16.88 -8.28 0.70
N ILE A 73 15.89 -8.97 0.10
CA ILE A 73 16.05 -10.35 -0.38
C ILE A 73 17.15 -10.45 -1.45
N TYR A 74 17.22 -9.50 -2.38
CA TYR A 74 18.28 -9.41 -3.38
C TYR A 74 19.67 -9.36 -2.74
N ASN A 75 19.87 -8.52 -1.72
CA ASN A 75 21.16 -8.40 -1.06
C ASN A 75 21.54 -9.66 -0.26
N GLN A 76 20.56 -10.37 0.32
CA GLN A 76 20.81 -11.63 1.03
C GLN A 76 21.31 -12.74 0.09
N GLU A 77 20.73 -12.85 -1.10
CA GLU A 77 21.11 -13.87 -2.09
C GLU A 77 22.30 -13.43 -2.97
N ASN A 78 22.62 -12.12 -2.99
CA ASN A 78 23.75 -11.49 -3.68
C ASN A 78 23.97 -11.99 -5.13
N PRO A 79 22.96 -11.87 -6.01
CA PRO A 79 23.09 -12.32 -7.39
C PRO A 79 24.03 -11.40 -8.19
N LYS A 80 24.51 -11.89 -9.33
CA LYS A 80 25.42 -11.14 -10.21
C LYS A 80 24.73 -10.07 -11.05
N GLU A 81 23.46 -10.26 -11.36
CA GLU A 81 22.66 -9.33 -12.17
C GLU A 81 22.26 -8.12 -11.33
N GLU A 82 22.23 -6.94 -11.95
CA GLU A 82 21.77 -5.71 -11.29
C GLU A 82 20.28 -5.82 -10.86
N PHE A 83 19.98 -5.31 -9.66
CA PHE A 83 18.69 -5.45 -8.98
C PHE A 83 17.47 -5.10 -9.84
N ILE A 84 17.46 -3.93 -10.50
CA ILE A 84 16.29 -3.49 -11.28
C ILE A 84 16.02 -4.48 -12.42
N ASN A 85 17.06 -4.90 -13.14
CA ASN A 85 16.90 -5.86 -14.23
C ASN A 85 16.46 -7.24 -13.73
N SER A 86 17.05 -7.71 -12.62
CA SER A 86 16.68 -8.98 -11.98
C SER A 86 15.20 -9.01 -11.58
N LEU A 87 14.70 -7.94 -10.96
CA LEU A 87 13.32 -7.85 -10.51
C LEU A 87 12.33 -7.73 -11.69
N ILE A 88 12.69 -7.00 -12.75
CA ILE A 88 11.89 -6.95 -13.99
C ILE A 88 11.79 -8.35 -14.62
N ARG A 89 12.90 -9.09 -14.65
CA ARG A 89 12.94 -10.46 -15.21
C ARG A 89 12.07 -11.42 -14.41
N TYR A 90 12.11 -11.32 -13.09
CA TYR A 90 11.20 -12.08 -12.23
C TYR A 90 9.73 -11.79 -12.56
N TYR A 91 9.32 -10.52 -12.60
CA TYR A 91 7.94 -10.16 -12.93
C TYR A 91 7.51 -10.63 -14.33
N LYS A 92 8.44 -10.62 -15.30
CA LYS A 92 8.20 -11.21 -16.64
C LYS A 92 8.00 -12.73 -16.58
N SER A 93 8.75 -13.43 -15.73
CA SER A 93 8.68 -14.90 -15.64
C SER A 93 7.34 -15.38 -15.08
N ILE A 94 6.75 -14.63 -14.15
CA ILE A 94 5.48 -14.97 -13.49
C ILE A 94 4.24 -14.38 -14.20
N ASP A 95 4.41 -13.53 -15.23
CA ASP A 95 3.29 -12.95 -16.00
C ASP A 95 2.59 -14.01 -16.88
N ASP A 96 1.26 -13.97 -16.98
CA ASP A 96 0.49 -14.92 -17.78
C ASP A 96 0.42 -14.47 -19.25
N HIS A 97 0.86 -15.32 -20.18
CA HIS A 97 0.79 -15.05 -21.62
C HIS A 97 -0.65 -14.97 -22.16
N LYS A 98 -1.66 -15.50 -21.44
CA LYS A 98 -3.07 -15.45 -21.86
C LYS A 98 -3.79 -14.16 -21.45
N ARG A 99 -3.28 -13.47 -20.44
CA ARG A 99 -3.81 -12.23 -19.87
C ARG A 99 -2.65 -11.35 -19.46
N SER A 100 -1.89 -10.89 -20.46
CA SER A 100 -0.61 -10.28 -20.15
C SER A 100 -0.77 -8.92 -19.48
N PHE A 101 -0.76 -8.99 -18.16
CA PHE A 101 -1.02 -7.89 -17.27
C PHE A 101 0.02 -6.79 -17.47
N PHE A 102 1.24 -7.15 -17.89
CA PHE A 102 2.32 -6.19 -18.12
C PHE A 102 2.72 -6.03 -19.60
N LEU A 103 2.07 -6.70 -20.57
CA LEU A 103 2.47 -6.61 -21.99
C LEU A 103 2.49 -5.18 -22.52
N GLU A 104 1.54 -4.34 -22.09
CA GLU A 104 1.46 -2.93 -22.48
C GLU A 104 2.63 -2.08 -21.94
N LEU A 105 3.30 -2.53 -20.88
CA LEU A 105 4.38 -1.79 -20.22
C LEU A 105 5.75 -2.10 -20.83
N PHE A 106 5.93 -3.30 -21.41
CA PHE A 106 7.22 -3.82 -21.86
C PHE A 106 7.77 -3.21 -23.18
N GLY A 107 7.35 -2.00 -23.55
CA GLY A 107 7.91 -1.21 -24.65
C GLY A 107 9.31 -0.65 -24.35
N ASN A 108 9.77 0.32 -25.16
CA ASN A 108 11.09 1.00 -25.05
C ASN A 108 11.20 1.94 -23.82
N ASN A 109 10.81 1.47 -22.64
CA ASN A 109 10.95 2.19 -21.39
C ASN A 109 12.33 1.95 -20.79
N LYS A 110 12.89 2.96 -20.12
CA LYS A 110 14.09 2.76 -19.29
C LYS A 110 13.76 1.75 -18.17
N PRO A 111 14.70 0.87 -17.76
CA PRO A 111 14.44 -0.17 -16.77
C PRO A 111 13.82 0.36 -15.47
N ASP A 112 14.33 1.48 -14.96
CA ASP A 112 13.78 2.12 -13.76
C ASP A 112 12.31 2.54 -13.94
N SER A 113 11.98 3.19 -15.05
CA SER A 113 10.60 3.60 -15.34
C SER A 113 9.68 2.40 -15.56
N LEU A 114 10.19 1.31 -16.14
CA LEU A 114 9.43 0.09 -16.34
C LEU A 114 9.10 -0.57 -14.99
N LEU A 115 10.08 -0.67 -14.09
CA LEU A 115 9.86 -1.23 -12.76
C LEU A 115 8.87 -0.38 -11.93
N GLU A 116 8.95 0.94 -12.05
CA GLU A 116 7.98 1.86 -11.43
C GLU A 116 6.54 1.57 -11.88
N GLN A 117 6.34 1.32 -13.17
CA GLN A 117 5.02 0.98 -13.73
C GLN A 117 4.56 -0.42 -13.29
N ILE A 118 5.46 -1.40 -13.26
CA ILE A 118 5.16 -2.77 -12.79
C ILE A 118 4.67 -2.73 -11.34
N ILE A 119 5.42 -2.08 -10.44
CA ILE A 119 5.05 -1.95 -9.02
C ILE A 119 3.72 -1.20 -8.87
N HIS A 120 3.54 -0.10 -9.60
CA HIS A 120 2.31 0.67 -9.53
C HIS A 120 1.08 -0.17 -9.95
N LYS A 121 1.18 -0.88 -11.07
CA LYS A 121 0.10 -1.74 -11.58
C LYS A 121 -0.15 -2.93 -10.66
N ARG A 122 0.88 -3.54 -10.07
CA ARG A 122 0.74 -4.65 -9.13
C ARG A 122 -0.01 -4.27 -7.85
N ILE A 123 0.17 -3.04 -7.36
CA ILE A 123 -0.52 -2.51 -6.17
C ILE A 123 -1.95 -2.03 -6.51
N HIS A 124 -2.22 -1.61 -7.76
CA HIS A 124 -3.53 -1.13 -8.20
C HIS A 124 -4.17 -2.13 -9.16
N ILE A 125 -4.86 -3.12 -8.61
CA ILE A 125 -5.70 -4.01 -9.41
C ILE A 125 -6.95 -3.22 -9.82
N GLU A 126 -7.20 -3.14 -11.12
CA GLU A 126 -8.39 -2.48 -11.68
C GLU A 126 -9.64 -3.31 -11.38
N ASP A 127 -10.24 -3.08 -10.21
CA ASP A 127 -11.64 -3.44 -9.97
C ASP A 127 -12.51 -2.18 -9.83
N ASN A 128 -13.74 -2.30 -10.32
CA ASN A 128 -14.70 -1.22 -10.49
C ASN A 128 -14.78 -0.27 -9.28
N PHE A 129 -14.85 1.02 -9.60
CA PHE A 129 -14.55 2.21 -8.79
C PHE A 129 -15.23 2.40 -7.40
N ILE A 130 -15.97 1.44 -6.85
CA ILE A 130 -16.97 1.69 -5.78
C ILE A 130 -16.67 1.04 -4.41
N SER A 131 -15.70 0.14 -4.24
CA SER A 131 -15.30 -0.40 -2.90
C SER A 131 -13.80 -0.30 -2.61
N LYS A 132 -13.24 0.91 -2.73
CA LYS A 132 -11.78 1.12 -2.76
C LYS A 132 -11.02 0.82 -1.45
N SER A 133 -11.49 1.23 -0.27
CA SER A 133 -10.62 1.17 0.93
C SER A 133 -10.31 -0.23 1.45
N PHE A 134 -11.28 -1.15 1.35
CA PHE A 134 -11.11 -2.52 1.84
C PHE A 134 -10.39 -3.42 0.83
N SER A 135 -10.66 -3.23 -0.46
CA SER A 135 -9.98 -3.94 -1.56
C SER A 135 -8.47 -3.65 -1.59
N TYR A 136 -8.04 -2.41 -1.35
CA TYR A 136 -6.60 -2.07 -1.33
C TYR A 136 -5.84 -2.66 -0.13
N PHE A 137 -6.41 -2.62 1.08
CA PHE A 137 -5.83 -3.27 2.27
C PHE A 137 -5.52 -4.74 1.99
N LEU A 138 -6.51 -5.39 1.40
CA LEU A 138 -6.49 -6.80 1.12
C LEU A 138 -5.46 -7.16 0.05
N ILE A 139 -5.49 -6.53 -1.14
CA ILE A 139 -4.51 -6.82 -2.21
C ILE A 139 -3.07 -6.66 -1.70
N ASN A 140 -2.84 -5.69 -0.82
CA ASN A 140 -1.53 -5.45 -0.23
C ASN A 140 -1.04 -6.60 0.66
N ALA A 141 -1.94 -7.31 1.35
CA ALA A 141 -1.58 -8.43 2.21
C ALA A 141 -0.92 -9.57 1.41
N LEU A 142 -1.35 -9.80 0.16
CA LEU A 142 -0.78 -10.83 -0.75
C LEU A 142 0.50 -10.41 -1.47
N LEU A 143 0.96 -9.16 -1.34
CA LEU A 143 2.19 -8.70 -2.02
C LEU A 143 3.45 -9.44 -1.54
N PHE A 144 3.44 -9.96 -0.31
CA PHE A 144 4.56 -10.75 0.21
C PHE A 144 4.71 -12.10 -0.51
N VAL A 145 3.68 -12.60 -1.19
CA VAL A 145 3.80 -13.77 -2.08
C VAL A 145 4.77 -13.48 -3.22
N ASP A 146 4.76 -12.27 -3.78
CA ASP A 146 5.71 -11.90 -4.82
C ASP A 146 7.14 -11.87 -4.27
N VAL A 147 7.34 -11.49 -3.01
CA VAL A 147 8.64 -11.48 -2.33
C VAL A 147 9.14 -12.91 -2.14
N LEU A 148 8.29 -13.83 -1.66
CA LEU A 148 8.63 -15.25 -1.51
C LEU A 148 8.97 -15.88 -2.87
N GLY A 149 8.19 -15.57 -3.91
CA GLY A 149 8.50 -15.97 -5.28
C GLY A 149 9.83 -15.40 -5.77
N TYR A 150 10.14 -14.13 -5.51
CA TYR A 150 11.43 -13.56 -5.90
C TYR A 150 12.59 -14.21 -5.15
N HIS A 151 12.40 -14.53 -3.87
CA HIS A 151 13.38 -15.28 -3.09
C HIS A 151 13.66 -16.65 -3.70
N ARG A 152 12.61 -17.38 -4.07
CA ARG A 152 12.72 -18.68 -4.77
C ARG A 152 13.39 -18.54 -6.13
N PHE A 153 13.05 -17.50 -6.88
CA PHE A 153 13.58 -17.19 -8.22
C PHE A 153 15.09 -16.94 -8.20
N LEU A 154 15.58 -16.18 -7.22
CA LEU A 154 17.02 -15.91 -7.08
C LEU A 154 17.84 -17.18 -6.79
N LYS A 155 17.21 -18.19 -6.15
CA LYS A 155 17.84 -19.49 -5.88
C LYS A 155 17.75 -20.43 -7.07
N ASP A 156 16.59 -20.50 -7.71
CA ASP A 156 16.39 -21.25 -8.95
C ASP A 156 15.15 -20.72 -9.69
N GLU A 157 15.35 -20.43 -10.97
CA GLU A 157 14.34 -19.80 -11.84
C GLU A 157 13.33 -20.82 -12.40
N SER A 158 13.62 -22.12 -12.27
CA SER A 158 12.80 -23.18 -12.87
C SER A 158 11.39 -23.20 -12.30
N HIS A 159 10.39 -23.30 -13.21
CA HIS A 159 8.98 -23.39 -12.86
C HIS A 159 8.48 -22.31 -11.88
N ILE A 160 9.12 -21.14 -11.85
CA ILE A 160 8.81 -20.11 -10.85
C ILE A 160 7.35 -19.66 -10.88
N ARG A 161 6.76 -19.61 -12.07
CA ARG A 161 5.34 -19.30 -12.24
C ARG A 161 4.45 -20.33 -11.54
N ASP A 162 4.75 -21.62 -11.74
CA ASP A 162 3.99 -22.71 -11.13
C ASP A 162 4.15 -22.70 -9.60
N TYR A 163 5.36 -22.42 -9.11
CA TYR A 163 5.62 -22.24 -7.69
C TYR A 163 4.78 -21.10 -7.10
N VAL A 164 4.80 -19.92 -7.71
CA VAL A 164 4.05 -18.75 -7.20
C VAL A 164 2.54 -19.00 -7.22
N ASN A 165 2.02 -19.60 -8.30
CA ASN A 165 0.60 -19.97 -8.38
C ASN A 165 0.21 -21.00 -7.31
N THR A 166 1.06 -22.01 -7.11
CA THR A 166 0.80 -23.05 -6.09
C THR A 166 0.90 -22.47 -4.68
N LEU A 167 1.81 -21.53 -4.43
CA LEU A 167 1.92 -20.82 -3.16
C LEU A 167 0.65 -20.04 -2.86
N GLU A 168 0.14 -19.24 -3.82
CA GLU A 168 -1.12 -18.51 -3.64
C GLU A 168 -2.29 -19.46 -3.34
N SER A 169 -2.44 -20.56 -4.11
CA SER A 169 -3.49 -21.56 -3.87
C SER A 169 -3.37 -22.26 -2.53
N ALA A 170 -2.15 -22.52 -2.06
CA ALA A 170 -1.91 -23.12 -0.74
C ALA A 170 -2.33 -22.16 0.38
N LEU A 171 -1.95 -20.88 0.28
CA LEU A 171 -2.33 -19.85 1.24
C LEU A 171 -3.85 -19.65 1.28
N GLU A 172 -4.48 -19.57 0.10
CA GLU A 172 -5.94 -19.48 -0.04
C GLU A 172 -6.65 -20.67 0.62
N THR A 173 -6.20 -21.89 0.35
CA THR A 173 -6.75 -23.11 0.95
C THR A 173 -6.66 -23.08 2.48
N ILE A 174 -5.50 -22.70 3.02
CA ILE A 174 -5.28 -22.67 4.47
C ILE A 174 -6.15 -21.59 5.13
N VAL A 175 -6.26 -20.41 4.53
CA VAL A 175 -7.09 -19.32 5.06
C VAL A 175 -8.58 -19.66 4.99
N PHE A 176 -9.06 -20.23 3.88
CA PHE A 176 -10.46 -20.66 3.77
C PHE A 176 -10.81 -21.74 4.78
N PHE A 177 -9.89 -22.68 5.02
CA PHE A 177 -10.09 -23.67 6.05
C PHE A 177 -10.29 -23.02 7.44
N VAL A 178 -9.56 -21.96 7.76
CA VAL A 178 -9.76 -21.22 9.03
C VAL A 178 -11.16 -20.59 9.08
N ILE A 179 -11.52 -19.85 8.03
CA ILE A 179 -12.77 -19.08 7.97
C ILE A 179 -13.98 -20.02 8.00
N ASP A 180 -13.90 -21.17 7.33
CA ASP A 180 -14.99 -22.16 7.28
C ASP A 180 -15.18 -22.92 8.60
N ASN A 181 -14.14 -23.01 9.43
CA ASN A 181 -14.26 -23.59 10.76
C ASN A 181 -14.81 -22.61 11.81
N LYS A 182 -15.04 -21.35 11.46
CA LYS A 182 -15.64 -20.38 12.40
C LYS A 182 -17.12 -20.65 12.60
N SER A 183 -17.53 -20.69 13.88
CA SER A 183 -18.95 -20.80 14.26
C SER A 183 -19.80 -19.60 13.81
N VAL A 184 -19.23 -18.39 13.80
CA VAL A 184 -19.88 -17.16 13.35
C VAL A 184 -18.96 -16.41 12.39
N LYS A 185 -19.43 -16.24 11.15
CA LYS A 185 -18.74 -15.44 10.13
C LYS A 185 -19.17 -13.98 10.22
N THR A 186 -18.23 -13.07 10.03
CA THR A 186 -18.42 -11.62 10.07
C THR A 186 -18.30 -10.99 8.69
N GLU A 187 -18.67 -9.71 8.58
CA GLU A 187 -18.44 -8.93 7.36
C GLU A 187 -16.95 -8.89 7.01
N TYR A 188 -16.03 -9.02 7.97
CA TYR A 188 -14.59 -9.09 7.71
C TYR A 188 -14.19 -10.40 7.01
N ASP A 189 -14.80 -11.53 7.41
CA ASP A 189 -14.52 -12.86 6.84
C ASP A 189 -15.00 -12.98 5.39
N ASP A 190 -16.22 -12.53 5.09
CA ASP A 190 -16.77 -12.52 3.71
C ASP A 190 -15.89 -11.74 2.73
N ASN A 191 -15.23 -10.75 3.28
CA ASN A 191 -14.41 -9.77 2.61
C ASN A 191 -12.99 -10.30 2.38
N LEU A 192 -12.43 -11.03 3.35
CA LEU A 192 -11.22 -11.83 3.16
C LEU A 192 -11.42 -12.91 2.09
N ILE A 193 -12.57 -13.59 2.09
CA ILE A 193 -12.91 -14.57 1.05
C ILE A 193 -12.85 -13.93 -0.33
N LYS A 194 -13.56 -12.80 -0.51
CA LYS A 194 -13.56 -12.05 -1.78
C LYS A 194 -12.17 -11.60 -2.23
N LEU A 195 -11.21 -11.36 -1.33
CA LEU A 195 -9.82 -11.11 -1.73
C LEU A 195 -9.19 -12.33 -2.36
N PHE A 196 -9.26 -13.46 -1.69
CA PHE A 196 -8.53 -14.65 -2.14
C PHE A 196 -9.11 -15.10 -3.48
N GLU A 197 -10.45 -15.09 -3.59
CA GLU A 197 -11.15 -15.32 -4.87
C GLU A 197 -10.84 -14.25 -5.94
N GLY A 198 -10.64 -13.00 -5.52
CA GLY A 198 -10.30 -11.86 -6.36
C GLY A 198 -8.82 -11.80 -6.76
N SER A 199 -7.97 -12.61 -6.13
CA SER A 199 -6.54 -12.66 -6.43
C SER A 199 -6.34 -13.04 -7.90
N ILE A 200 -5.61 -12.20 -8.63
CA ILE A 200 -5.58 -12.20 -10.11
C ILE A 200 -5.22 -13.56 -10.70
N ARG A 201 -4.40 -14.36 -9.99
CA ARG A 201 -3.78 -15.56 -10.56
C ARG A 201 -4.69 -16.80 -10.50
N HIS A 202 -5.77 -16.79 -9.70
CA HIS A 202 -6.49 -18.02 -9.35
C HIS A 202 -7.91 -18.20 -9.93
N LYS A 203 -8.42 -17.33 -10.81
CA LYS A 203 -9.83 -17.40 -11.25
C LYS A 203 -10.31 -18.73 -11.92
N ASN A 204 -9.45 -19.74 -12.16
CA ASN A 204 -9.81 -20.96 -12.91
C ASN A 204 -9.14 -22.28 -12.45
N SER A 205 -8.54 -22.36 -11.26
CA SER A 205 -7.89 -23.61 -10.77
C SER A 205 -8.63 -24.21 -9.59
N GLU A 206 -8.69 -25.54 -9.51
CA GLU A 206 -9.20 -26.22 -8.33
C GLU A 206 -8.22 -26.03 -7.16
N LEU A 207 -8.74 -25.64 -6.00
CA LEU A 207 -7.94 -25.51 -4.79
C LEU A 207 -7.40 -26.88 -4.35
N PRO A 208 -6.14 -26.96 -3.88
CA PRO A 208 -5.61 -28.18 -3.29
C PRO A 208 -6.37 -28.57 -2.01
N THR A 209 -6.22 -29.82 -1.57
CA THR A 209 -6.66 -30.21 -0.23
C THR A 209 -5.79 -29.56 0.83
N TYR A 210 -6.32 -29.34 2.04
CA TYR A 210 -5.57 -28.76 3.18
C TYR A 210 -4.21 -29.43 3.39
N ASN A 211 -4.16 -30.77 3.44
CA ASN A 211 -2.89 -31.49 3.62
C ASN A 211 -1.86 -31.22 2.51
N LYS A 212 -2.32 -31.09 1.26
CA LYS A 212 -1.44 -30.72 0.14
C LYS A 212 -0.95 -29.29 0.26
N ALA A 213 -1.82 -28.36 0.63
CA ALA A 213 -1.49 -26.96 0.85
C ALA A 213 -0.43 -26.80 1.95
N VAL A 214 -0.64 -27.39 3.13
CA VAL A 214 0.34 -27.35 4.23
C VAL A 214 1.67 -27.98 3.79
N SER A 215 1.65 -29.14 3.14
CA SER A 215 2.88 -29.81 2.68
C SER A 215 3.69 -29.01 1.65
N PHE A 216 3.08 -28.03 0.99
CA PHE A 216 3.77 -27.15 0.06
C PHE A 216 4.55 -26.04 0.78
N ILE A 217 4.06 -25.58 1.94
CA ILE A 217 4.68 -24.55 2.76
C ILE A 217 5.87 -25.15 3.52
N ASN A 218 7.08 -24.86 3.06
CA ASN A 218 8.27 -25.56 3.54
C ASN A 218 9.38 -24.63 4.02
N THR A 219 9.52 -23.42 3.47
CA THR A 219 10.60 -22.52 3.87
C THR A 219 10.24 -21.76 5.15
N PRO A 220 11.23 -21.39 5.99
CA PRO A 220 10.96 -20.66 7.23
C PRO A 220 10.15 -19.37 7.02
N LEU A 221 10.45 -18.61 5.96
CA LEU A 221 9.70 -17.38 5.62
C LEU A 221 8.26 -17.66 5.17
N GLU A 222 8.02 -18.71 4.37
CA GLU A 222 6.66 -19.10 3.99
C GLU A 222 5.84 -19.49 5.21
N LYS A 223 6.44 -20.23 6.16
CA LYS A 223 5.79 -20.66 7.40
C LYS A 223 5.42 -19.46 8.28
N LEU A 224 6.32 -18.49 8.46
CA LEU A 224 6.01 -17.26 9.21
C LEU A 224 4.84 -16.51 8.56
N TYR A 225 4.92 -16.33 7.24
CA TYR A 225 3.90 -15.59 6.50
C TYR A 225 2.52 -16.25 6.53
N VAL A 226 2.42 -17.57 6.38
CA VAL A 226 1.12 -18.25 6.46
C VAL A 226 0.52 -18.16 7.86
N ILE A 227 1.34 -18.22 8.92
CA ILE A 227 0.87 -18.05 10.30
C ILE A 227 0.31 -16.65 10.50
N ASP A 228 1.01 -15.60 10.06
CA ASP A 228 0.52 -14.23 10.21
C ASP A 228 -0.76 -13.97 9.39
N LEU A 229 -0.87 -14.54 8.19
CA LEU A 229 -2.10 -14.49 7.39
C LEU A 229 -3.26 -15.21 8.08
N VAL A 230 -3.00 -16.35 8.71
CA VAL A 230 -4.01 -17.09 9.46
C VAL A 230 -4.41 -16.37 10.75
N CYS A 231 -3.46 -15.77 11.47
CA CYS A 231 -3.75 -14.93 12.63
C CYS A 231 -4.61 -13.73 12.22
N MET A 232 -4.32 -13.12 11.07
CA MET A 232 -5.15 -12.07 10.48
C MET A 232 -6.56 -12.58 10.14
N ALA A 233 -6.68 -13.74 9.49
CA ALA A 233 -7.97 -14.32 9.15
C ALA A 233 -8.77 -14.74 10.40
N SER A 234 -8.12 -15.13 11.48
CA SER A 234 -8.74 -15.50 12.76
C SER A 234 -9.10 -14.28 13.63
N TRP A 235 -8.79 -13.06 13.17
CA TRP A 235 -8.98 -11.87 13.97
C TRP A 235 -10.37 -11.27 13.69
N THR A 236 -11.35 -11.65 14.48
CA THR A 236 -12.76 -11.29 14.20
C THR A 236 -13.32 -10.20 15.10
N ASP A 237 -12.79 -10.04 16.33
CA ASP A 237 -13.21 -8.99 17.28
C ASP A 237 -12.17 -8.76 18.40
N LYS A 238 -10.86 -8.78 18.06
CA LYS A 238 -9.73 -8.75 19.03
C LYS A 238 -9.65 -9.96 19.97
N ILE A 239 -10.47 -10.98 19.74
CA ILE A 239 -10.48 -12.20 20.53
C ILE A 239 -10.40 -13.35 19.54
N ILE A 240 -9.33 -14.13 19.64
CA ILE A 240 -9.24 -15.44 19.00
C ILE A 240 -10.01 -16.40 19.91
N ASP A 241 -11.08 -16.98 19.39
CA ASP A 241 -11.91 -17.90 20.15
C ASP A 241 -11.24 -19.27 20.35
N THR A 242 -11.93 -20.19 21.03
CA THR A 242 -11.35 -21.50 21.33
C THR A 242 -11.17 -22.38 20.08
N GLU A 243 -12.05 -22.28 19.09
CA GLU A 243 -12.01 -23.05 17.85
C GLU A 243 -10.86 -22.54 16.95
N GLU A 244 -10.74 -21.22 16.82
CA GLU A 244 -9.65 -20.57 16.10
C GLU A 244 -8.28 -20.88 16.75
N ARG A 245 -8.21 -20.88 18.08
CA ARG A 245 -7.01 -21.26 18.81
C ARG A 245 -6.65 -22.74 18.60
N GLN A 246 -7.63 -23.63 18.56
CA GLN A 246 -7.41 -25.04 18.27
C GLN A 246 -6.88 -25.24 16.85
N PHE A 247 -7.45 -24.52 15.88
CA PHE A 247 -6.95 -24.54 14.51
C PHE A 247 -5.50 -24.05 14.42
N LEU A 248 -5.16 -22.91 15.04
CA LEU A 248 -3.78 -22.41 15.10
C LEU A 248 -2.81 -23.46 15.68
N ILE A 249 -3.20 -24.11 16.78
CA ILE A 249 -2.38 -25.18 17.39
C ILE A 249 -2.21 -26.37 16.43
N GLN A 250 -3.24 -26.72 15.65
CA GLN A 250 -3.17 -27.78 14.65
C GLN A 250 -2.25 -27.40 13.50
N LEU A 251 -2.44 -26.22 12.92
CA LEU A 251 -1.61 -25.68 11.85
C LEU A 251 -0.13 -25.62 12.25
N LYS A 252 0.16 -25.26 13.51
CA LYS A 252 1.51 -25.32 14.08
C LYS A 252 2.18 -26.67 13.90
N LYS A 253 1.44 -27.74 14.25
CA LYS A 253 1.94 -29.11 14.20
C LYS A 253 2.12 -29.54 12.75
N ASP A 254 1.16 -29.18 11.90
CA ASP A 254 1.19 -29.53 10.48
C ASP A 254 2.35 -28.84 9.75
N LEU A 255 2.74 -27.64 10.17
CA LEU A 255 3.88 -26.88 9.64
C LEU A 255 5.22 -27.18 10.35
N ASP A 256 5.25 -28.06 11.36
CA ASP A 256 6.44 -28.37 12.16
C ASP A 256 7.14 -27.11 12.70
N LEU A 257 6.38 -26.29 13.45
CA LEU A 257 6.83 -25.02 14.04
C LEU A 257 6.99 -25.10 15.56
N ASP A 258 7.93 -24.30 16.10
CA ASP A 258 8.14 -24.17 17.54
C ASP A 258 6.93 -23.52 18.25
N GLY A 259 6.79 -23.81 19.55
CA GLY A 259 5.65 -23.42 20.38
C GLY A 259 5.43 -21.91 20.54
N GLU A 260 6.48 -21.10 20.43
CA GLU A 260 6.42 -19.66 20.73
C GLU A 260 5.92 -18.82 19.54
N VAL A 261 6.18 -19.27 18.29
CA VAL A 261 5.88 -18.52 17.05
C VAL A 261 4.41 -18.09 16.96
N ILE A 262 3.47 -18.97 17.31
CA ILE A 262 2.04 -18.62 17.25
C ILE A 262 1.66 -17.61 18.32
N ALA A 263 2.18 -17.76 19.53
CA ALA A 263 1.88 -16.82 20.61
C ALA A 263 2.42 -15.43 20.27
N GLU A 264 3.61 -15.37 19.65
CA GLU A 264 4.21 -14.13 19.15
C GLU A 264 3.38 -13.51 18.02
N SER A 265 3.06 -14.25 16.95
CA SER A 265 2.24 -13.74 15.85
C SER A 265 0.86 -13.23 16.30
N VAL A 266 0.22 -13.92 17.25
CA VAL A 266 -1.05 -13.46 17.85
C VAL A 266 -0.85 -12.18 18.66
N ASN A 267 0.23 -12.07 19.43
CA ASN A 267 0.51 -10.85 20.20
C ASN A 267 0.85 -9.67 19.26
N ASP A 268 1.64 -9.90 18.23
CA ASP A 268 2.05 -8.88 17.27
C ASP A 268 0.86 -8.28 16.53
N ILE A 269 -0.06 -9.12 16.05
CA ILE A 269 -1.24 -8.63 15.34
C ILE A 269 -2.21 -7.89 16.26
N ASN A 270 -2.36 -8.34 17.51
CA ASN A 270 -3.17 -7.65 18.50
C ASN A 270 -2.58 -6.29 18.85
N LEU A 271 -1.27 -6.22 19.11
CA LEU A 271 -0.57 -4.97 19.39
C LEU A 271 -0.69 -4.00 18.22
N PHE A 272 -0.44 -4.49 16.99
CA PHE A 272 -0.54 -3.68 15.78
C PHE A 272 -1.93 -3.07 15.62
N TYR A 273 -3.00 -3.87 15.76
CA TYR A 273 -4.35 -3.36 15.61
C TYR A 273 -4.81 -2.48 16.76
N ASP A 274 -4.37 -2.75 17.99
CA ASP A 274 -4.67 -1.90 19.14
C ASP A 274 -4.04 -0.51 19.00
N GLU A 275 -2.79 -0.45 18.54
CA GLU A 275 -2.07 0.80 18.30
C GLU A 275 -2.63 1.57 17.09
N HIS A 276 -3.08 0.86 16.04
CA HIS A 276 -3.36 1.47 14.74
C HIS A 276 -4.83 1.40 14.28
N LYS A 277 -5.77 1.02 15.15
CA LYS A 277 -7.21 0.91 14.82
C LYS A 277 -7.79 2.14 14.10
N GLN A 278 -7.34 3.34 14.46
CA GLN A 278 -7.81 4.60 13.88
C GLN A 278 -7.13 4.96 12.55
N ASP A 279 -5.95 4.38 12.30
CA ASP A 279 -5.16 4.61 11.08
C ASP A 279 -5.58 3.65 9.96
N VAL A 280 -6.13 2.49 10.33
CA VAL A 280 -6.59 1.46 9.41
C VAL A 280 -8.05 1.71 9.01
N ALA A 281 -8.25 2.11 7.75
CA ALA A 281 -9.53 2.65 7.28
C ALA A 281 -10.74 1.71 7.48
N PHE A 282 -10.55 0.40 7.31
CA PHE A 282 -11.64 -0.57 7.46
C PHE A 282 -11.95 -0.97 8.90
N LEU A 283 -11.00 -0.78 9.82
CA LEU A 283 -11.21 -1.00 11.25
C LEU A 283 -11.83 0.22 11.94
N SER A 284 -11.84 1.36 11.25
CA SER A 284 -12.48 2.57 11.73
C SER A 284 -14.00 2.48 11.47
N SER A 285 -14.79 2.38 12.53
CA SER A 285 -16.27 2.28 12.51
C SER A 285 -16.96 3.61 12.14
N LYS A 286 -16.36 4.42 11.25
CA LYS A 286 -16.84 5.76 10.91
C LYS A 286 -17.98 5.67 9.90
N ASN A 287 -19.00 6.52 10.07
CA ASN A 287 -20.05 6.66 9.07
C ASN A 287 -19.49 7.17 7.72
N LEU A 288 -20.16 6.84 6.62
CA LEU A 288 -19.67 7.09 5.25
C LEU A 288 -19.39 8.57 4.98
N ALA A 289 -20.25 9.48 5.48
CA ALA A 289 -20.10 10.92 5.28
C ALA A 289 -18.84 11.47 6.00
N GLN A 290 -18.61 11.04 7.24
CA GLN A 290 -17.41 11.42 7.99
C GLN A 290 -16.15 10.84 7.37
N SER A 291 -16.19 9.56 6.96
CA SER A 291 -15.07 8.92 6.26
C SER A 291 -14.73 9.65 4.96
N PHE A 292 -15.73 10.05 4.17
CA PHE A 292 -15.52 10.84 2.97
C PHE A 292 -14.89 12.20 3.28
N TYR A 293 -15.40 12.93 4.28
CA TYR A 293 -14.87 14.23 4.67
C TYR A 293 -13.41 14.13 5.15
N ASP A 294 -13.12 13.19 6.05
CA ASP A 294 -11.78 12.97 6.61
C ASP A 294 -10.77 12.60 5.51
N ASN A 295 -11.13 11.64 4.65
CA ASN A 295 -10.27 11.19 3.55
C ASN A 295 -10.04 12.28 2.52
N SER A 296 -11.11 12.98 2.11
CA SER A 296 -11.04 14.10 1.18
C SER A 296 -10.17 15.23 1.75
N SER A 297 -10.31 15.54 3.04
CA SER A 297 -9.50 16.56 3.71
C SER A 297 -8.02 16.19 3.74
N LYS A 298 -7.69 14.92 4.03
CA LYS A 298 -6.32 14.40 3.98
C LYS A 298 -5.74 14.46 2.57
N VAL A 299 -6.51 14.11 1.53
CA VAL A 299 -6.08 14.20 0.13
C VAL A 299 -5.79 15.65 -0.24
N VAL A 300 -6.74 16.55 -0.03
CA VAL A 300 -6.64 17.98 -0.37
C VAL A 300 -5.47 18.65 0.35
N THR A 301 -5.34 18.44 1.67
CA THR A 301 -4.23 18.97 2.46
C THR A 301 -2.89 18.55 1.88
N ARG A 302 -2.71 17.25 1.57
CA ARG A 302 -1.48 16.74 0.97
C ARG A 302 -1.22 17.34 -0.42
N LEU A 303 -2.25 17.44 -1.26
CA LEU A 303 -2.12 18.05 -2.59
C LEU A 303 -1.63 19.48 -2.49
N ILE A 304 -2.17 20.28 -1.56
CA ILE A 304 -1.71 21.65 -1.30
C ILE A 304 -0.27 21.65 -0.80
N THR A 305 0.05 20.90 0.25
CA THR A 305 1.39 20.91 0.87
C THR A 305 2.48 20.48 -0.11
N ARG A 306 2.24 19.42 -0.89
CA ARG A 306 3.21 18.90 -1.87
C ARG A 306 3.47 19.85 -3.03
N ASN A 307 2.47 20.64 -3.37
CA ASN A 307 2.50 21.60 -4.46
C ASN A 307 2.72 23.03 -3.99
N SER A 308 2.95 23.24 -2.70
CA SER A 308 3.02 24.54 -2.02
C SER A 308 3.84 25.58 -2.79
N LYS A 309 5.11 25.27 -3.09
CA LYS A 309 6.01 26.19 -3.80
C LYS A 309 5.43 26.67 -5.14
N ARG A 310 4.89 25.75 -5.93
CA ARG A 310 4.35 26.05 -7.25
C ARG A 310 2.97 26.72 -7.16
N LEU A 311 2.13 26.31 -6.21
CA LEU A 311 0.86 26.97 -5.91
C LEU A 311 1.08 28.43 -5.49
N ILE A 312 2.07 28.70 -4.64
CA ILE A 312 2.44 30.07 -4.23
C ILE A 312 2.81 30.89 -5.46
N GLN A 313 3.66 30.35 -6.34
CA GLN A 313 4.07 31.03 -7.57
C GLN A 313 2.86 31.34 -8.47
N GLU A 314 2.04 30.35 -8.80
CA GLU A 314 0.92 30.52 -9.75
C GLU A 314 -0.20 31.39 -9.15
N LEU A 315 -0.43 31.33 -7.83
CA LEU A 315 -1.39 32.22 -7.15
C LEU A 315 -0.91 33.67 -7.10
N SER A 316 0.40 33.90 -6.93
CA SER A 316 0.97 35.26 -6.95
C SER A 316 0.80 35.94 -8.32
N GLU A 317 0.72 35.15 -9.40
CA GLU A 317 0.46 35.61 -10.75
C GLU A 317 -1.04 35.93 -10.97
N SER A 318 -1.95 35.35 -10.17
CA SER A 318 -3.39 35.59 -10.23
C SER A 318 -3.91 36.42 -9.04
N LYS A 319 -3.82 37.75 -9.18
CA LYS A 319 -4.29 38.72 -8.16
C LYS A 319 -5.76 38.53 -7.77
N GLU A 320 -6.63 38.18 -8.72
CA GLU A 320 -8.05 37.95 -8.45
C GLU A 320 -8.28 36.66 -7.64
N ALA A 321 -7.58 35.57 -7.98
CA ALA A 321 -7.66 34.32 -7.23
C ALA A 321 -7.19 34.52 -5.78
N LEU A 322 -6.06 35.22 -5.61
CA LEU A 322 -5.52 35.54 -4.29
C LEU A 322 -6.52 36.35 -3.45
N TYR A 323 -7.12 37.39 -4.04
CA TYR A 323 -8.13 38.20 -3.38
C TYR A 323 -9.34 37.36 -2.93
N LEU A 324 -9.91 36.54 -3.80
CA LEU A 324 -11.08 35.71 -3.48
C LEU A 324 -10.75 34.64 -2.43
N LEU A 325 -9.56 34.04 -2.47
CA LEU A 325 -9.09 33.11 -1.45
C LEU A 325 -8.98 33.80 -0.08
N THR A 326 -8.43 35.01 -0.03
CA THR A 326 -8.37 35.80 1.22
C THR A 326 -9.76 36.12 1.75
N GLN A 327 -10.68 36.56 0.89
CA GLN A 327 -12.07 36.84 1.29
C GLN A 327 -12.77 35.60 1.87
N SER A 328 -12.49 34.41 1.32
CA SER A 328 -13.06 33.14 1.80
C SER A 328 -12.66 32.77 3.24
N THR A 329 -11.59 33.38 3.78
CA THR A 329 -11.17 33.19 5.18
C THR A 329 -11.98 34.03 6.17
N GLN A 330 -12.53 35.15 5.70
CA GLN A 330 -13.22 36.14 6.54
C GLN A 330 -14.74 36.01 6.44
N ARG A 331 -15.25 35.66 5.27
CA ARG A 331 -16.68 35.50 4.99
C ARG A 331 -16.92 34.41 3.97
N ASN A 332 -18.17 33.96 3.88
CA ASN A 332 -18.60 33.13 2.77
C ASN A 332 -18.56 33.94 1.47
N LEU A 333 -18.05 33.31 0.40
CA LEU A 333 -18.12 33.86 -0.94
C LEU A 333 -19.55 33.79 -1.47
N THR A 334 -19.93 34.73 -2.33
CA THR A 334 -21.21 34.67 -3.07
C THR A 334 -21.13 33.61 -4.16
N ASP A 335 -22.28 33.18 -4.71
CA ASP A 335 -22.32 32.21 -5.81
C ASP A 335 -21.51 32.66 -7.03
N GLU A 336 -21.48 33.96 -7.32
CA GLU A 336 -20.67 34.52 -8.42
C GLU A 336 -19.18 34.47 -8.11
N GLU A 337 -18.78 34.86 -6.90
CA GLU A 337 -17.39 34.80 -6.43
C GLU A 337 -16.89 33.35 -6.39
N GLN A 338 -17.76 32.42 -5.98
CA GLN A 338 -17.47 31.00 -5.95
C GLN A 338 -17.26 30.44 -7.36
N LYS A 339 -18.05 30.85 -8.35
CA LYS A 339 -17.80 30.45 -9.76
C LYS A 339 -16.48 31.03 -10.29
N LYS A 340 -16.16 32.27 -9.95
CA LYS A 340 -14.91 32.93 -10.38
C LYS A 340 -13.67 32.26 -9.81
N ILE A 341 -13.64 32.04 -8.48
CA ILE A 341 -12.50 31.36 -7.83
C ILE A 341 -12.35 29.93 -8.35
N GLN A 342 -13.44 29.21 -8.63
CA GLN A 342 -13.38 27.88 -9.22
C GLN A 342 -12.74 27.89 -10.62
N ALA A 343 -13.13 28.82 -11.48
CA ALA A 343 -12.56 28.96 -12.82
C ALA A 343 -11.04 29.27 -12.76
N GLN A 344 -10.65 30.24 -11.93
CA GLN A 344 -9.25 30.63 -11.74
C GLN A 344 -8.40 29.47 -11.19
N LEU A 345 -8.89 28.75 -10.18
CA LEU A 345 -8.20 27.57 -9.64
C LEU A 345 -8.08 26.47 -10.69
N MET A 346 -9.08 26.30 -11.56
CA MET A 346 -9.02 25.31 -12.63
C MET A 346 -7.91 25.61 -13.63
N ASP A 347 -7.68 26.87 -13.95
CA ASP A 347 -6.59 27.28 -14.83
C ASP A 347 -5.22 27.03 -14.19
N ILE A 348 -5.08 27.27 -12.89
CA ILE A 348 -3.88 26.89 -12.11
C ILE A 348 -3.69 25.37 -12.12
N PHE A 349 -4.76 24.58 -11.97
CA PHE A 349 -4.64 23.12 -11.94
C PHE A 349 -4.20 22.52 -13.29
N LYS A 350 -4.56 23.15 -14.42
CA LYS A 350 -4.09 22.71 -15.75
C LYS A 350 -2.58 22.77 -15.89
N SER A 351 -1.92 23.70 -15.20
CA SER A 351 -0.46 23.79 -15.24
C SER A 351 0.21 22.70 -14.38
N MET A 352 -0.51 22.10 -13.42
CA MET A 352 0.03 21.21 -12.39
C MET A 352 -0.51 19.78 -12.49
N PRO A 353 0.23 18.81 -13.06
CA PRO A 353 -0.27 17.45 -13.30
C PRO A 353 -0.84 16.75 -12.05
N SER A 354 -0.26 16.96 -10.87
CA SER A 354 -0.75 16.36 -9.62
C SER A 354 -2.10 16.91 -9.13
N LEU A 355 -2.54 18.07 -9.63
CA LEU A 355 -3.83 18.67 -9.30
C LEU A 355 -4.90 18.35 -10.35
N ALA A 356 -4.56 17.58 -11.39
CA ALA A 356 -5.50 17.18 -12.43
C ALA A 356 -6.71 16.37 -11.91
N ILE A 357 -6.60 15.79 -10.70
CA ILE A 357 -7.73 15.13 -10.03
C ILE A 357 -8.95 16.04 -9.86
N PHE A 358 -8.76 17.35 -9.72
CA PHE A 358 -9.87 18.31 -9.61
C PHE A 358 -10.62 18.51 -10.94
N MET A 359 -10.00 18.16 -12.07
CA MET A 359 -10.60 18.20 -13.41
C MET A 359 -11.40 16.94 -13.76
N LEU A 360 -11.23 15.85 -13.01
CA LEU A 360 -11.94 14.60 -13.26
C LEU A 360 -13.43 14.70 -12.82
N PRO A 361 -14.33 13.88 -13.41
CA PRO A 361 -15.71 13.77 -12.93
C PRO A 361 -15.76 13.49 -11.42
N GLY A 362 -16.43 14.34 -10.65
CA GLY A 362 -16.49 14.26 -9.18
C GLY A 362 -15.36 14.97 -8.43
N GLY A 363 -14.25 15.35 -9.10
CA GLY A 363 -13.12 16.08 -8.51
C GLY A 363 -13.50 17.47 -7.98
N MET A 364 -14.51 18.11 -8.59
CA MET A 364 -15.07 19.38 -8.12
C MET A 364 -15.65 19.31 -6.70
N LEU A 365 -16.03 18.12 -6.19
CA LEU A 365 -16.50 17.95 -4.81
C LEU A 365 -15.39 18.23 -3.77
N LEU A 366 -14.12 18.11 -4.17
CA LEU A 366 -12.97 18.39 -3.31
C LEU A 366 -12.59 19.87 -3.28
N LEU A 367 -13.05 20.64 -4.27
CA LEU A 367 -12.66 22.04 -4.45
C LEU A 367 -13.04 22.96 -3.27
N PRO A 368 -14.21 22.81 -2.62
CA PRO A 368 -14.54 23.58 -1.42
C PRO A 368 -13.53 23.37 -0.27
N LEU A 369 -13.05 22.13 -0.08
CA LEU A 369 -12.01 21.85 0.91
C LEU A 369 -10.68 22.51 0.51
N PHE A 370 -10.36 22.54 -0.78
CA PHE A 370 -9.15 23.13 -1.29
C PHE A 370 -9.12 24.64 -1.05
N VAL A 371 -10.21 25.34 -1.39
CA VAL A 371 -10.41 26.77 -1.08
C VAL A 371 -10.31 27.02 0.43
N LYS A 372 -10.92 26.15 1.26
CA LYS A 372 -10.90 26.27 2.72
C LYS A 372 -9.50 26.08 3.33
N PHE A 373 -8.67 25.20 2.77
CA PHE A 373 -7.39 24.82 3.37
C PHE A 373 -6.19 25.56 2.80
N ILE A 374 -6.23 26.05 1.56
CA ILE A 374 -5.12 26.79 0.96
C ILE A 374 -4.63 27.94 1.85
N PRO A 375 -5.51 28.83 2.36
CA PRO A 375 -5.06 29.99 3.14
C PRO A 375 -4.39 29.59 4.45
N LYS A 376 -4.79 28.46 5.02
CA LYS A 376 -4.24 27.92 6.27
C LYS A 376 -2.89 27.25 6.07
N LEU A 377 -2.68 26.60 4.92
CA LEU A 377 -1.51 25.78 4.64
C LEU A 377 -0.41 26.53 3.88
N LEU A 378 -0.76 27.62 3.19
CA LEU A 378 0.17 28.50 2.48
C LEU A 378 0.13 29.93 3.05
N PRO A 379 0.22 30.14 4.37
CA PRO A 379 0.01 31.46 4.98
C PRO A 379 0.98 32.53 4.45
N SER A 380 2.19 32.15 4.04
CA SER A 380 3.16 33.07 3.42
C SER A 380 2.72 33.66 2.09
N ALA A 381 1.78 33.02 1.36
CA ALA A 381 1.23 33.59 0.12
C ALA A 381 0.22 34.71 0.37
N PHE A 382 -0.24 34.87 1.61
CA PHE A 382 -1.36 35.75 1.98
C PHE A 382 -0.95 36.82 3.00
N ASP A 383 0.31 36.83 3.43
CA ASP A 383 0.86 37.77 4.39
C ASP A 383 2.14 38.41 3.83
N ASP A 384 1.96 39.52 3.09
CA ASP A 384 3.05 40.29 2.46
C ASP A 384 4.07 40.85 3.47
N ASN A 385 3.74 40.88 4.78
CA ASN A 385 4.59 41.42 5.83
C ASN A 385 5.21 40.35 6.75
N ARG A 386 5.09 39.06 6.39
CA ARG A 386 5.67 37.98 7.19
C ARG A 386 7.19 38.03 7.11
N ILE A 387 7.83 38.16 8.27
CA ILE A 387 9.28 38.00 8.41
C ILE A 387 9.55 36.49 8.27
N ASP A 388 10.39 36.10 7.32
CA ASP A 388 10.83 34.70 7.19
C ASP A 388 11.63 34.34 8.45
N ASP A 389 11.21 33.28 9.15
CA ASP A 389 12.02 32.71 10.22
C ASP A 389 13.24 32.04 9.58
N GLU A 390 14.43 32.58 9.83
CA GLU A 390 15.71 31.92 9.52
C GLU A 390 15.82 30.65 10.38
N ASP A 391 15.78 29.46 9.75
CA ASP A 391 16.64 28.28 10.04
C ASP A 391 16.37 27.09 9.09
#